data_AF-A0A970R188-F1
#
_entry.id   AF-A0A970R188-F1
#
_cell.length_a   1.000
_cell.length_b   1.000
_cell.length_c   1.000
_cell.angle_alpha   90.00
_cell.angle_beta   90.00
_cell.angle_gamma   90.00
#
_symmetry.space_group_name_H-M   'P 1'
#
loop_
_entity.id
_entity.type
_entity.pdbx_description
1 polymer ?
#
loop_
_entity_poly.entity_id
_entity_poly.type
_entity_poly.pdbx_seq_one_letter_code
_entity_poly.pdbx_strand_id
1 'polypeptide(L)'
;MKKVSRYSKKRDAIYEALASTTCHPSAEWIYRNLKSKYPDLSLGTVYRNLSRFKDEGSVISVGVVAGQERYDSNAKPHPHFICKHCGVVIDMHRFSEENSLNEKASAL
;
A
#
# COMPACT_ATOMS: atom_id res chain seq x y z
N MET A 1 16.21 -18.53 -8.31
CA MET A 1 15.25 -18.87 -9.38
C MET A 1 14.09 -17.89 -9.36
N LYS A 2 13.76 -17.21 -10.47
CA LYS A 2 12.50 -16.46 -10.59
C LYS A 2 11.34 -17.47 -10.60
N LYS A 3 10.44 -17.36 -9.63
CA LYS A 3 9.26 -18.24 -9.53
C LYS A 3 8.31 -17.92 -10.69
N VAL A 4 8.03 -18.89 -11.56
CA VAL A 4 7.07 -18.72 -12.65
C VAL A 4 5.69 -18.45 -12.04
N SER A 5 5.17 -17.25 -12.25
CA SER A 5 3.88 -16.82 -11.71
C SER A 5 2.75 -17.23 -12.66
N ARG A 6 1.85 -18.11 -12.21
CA ARG A 6 0.59 -18.38 -12.92
C ARG A 6 -0.30 -17.14 -12.85
N TYR A 7 -0.78 -16.68 -14.01
CA TYR A 7 -1.72 -15.55 -14.13
C TYR A 7 -2.95 -15.72 -13.22
N SER A 8 -3.43 -14.62 -12.62
CA SER A 8 -4.59 -14.66 -11.73
C SER A 8 -5.35 -13.33 -11.73
N LYS A 9 -6.56 -13.32 -12.29
CA LYS A 9 -7.43 -12.14 -12.37
C LYS A 9 -7.68 -11.48 -11.01
N LYS A 10 -7.86 -12.25 -9.93
CA LYS A 10 -8.06 -11.70 -8.57
C LYS A 10 -6.80 -11.03 -8.04
N ARG A 11 -5.63 -11.60 -8.30
CA ARG A 11 -4.35 -11.02 -7.88
C ARG A 11 -4.12 -9.69 -8.58
N ASP A 12 -4.37 -9.63 -9.88
CA ASP A 12 -4.22 -8.40 -10.65
C ASP A 12 -5.20 -7.33 -10.16
N ALA A 13 -6.47 -7.70 -9.92
CA ALA A 13 -7.45 -6.78 -9.36
C ALA A 13 -7.09 -6.26 -7.95
N ILE A 14 -6.48 -7.09 -7.09
CA ILE A 14 -5.98 -6.65 -5.78
C ILE A 14 -4.85 -5.64 -5.95
N TYR A 15 -3.93 -5.90 -6.87
CA TYR A 15 -2.83 -4.99 -7.16
C TYR A 15 -3.35 -3.66 -7.75
N GLU A 16 -4.25 -3.72 -8.74
CA GLU A 16 -4.87 -2.54 -9.34
C GLU A 16 -5.66 -1.71 -8.33
N ALA A 17 -6.41 -2.35 -7.42
CA ALA A 17 -7.15 -1.63 -6.37
C ALA A 17 -6.21 -0.87 -5.42
N LEU A 18 -5.01 -1.38 -5.20
CA LEU A 18 -3.98 -0.71 -4.42
C LEU A 18 -3.28 0.39 -5.24
N ALA A 19 -2.91 0.10 -6.48
CA ALA A 19 -2.16 1.01 -7.35
C ALA A 19 -2.98 2.18 -7.92
N SER A 20 -4.31 2.11 -7.85
CA SER A 20 -5.23 3.15 -8.32
C SER A 20 -5.57 4.20 -7.24
N THR A 21 -4.93 4.17 -6.08
CA THR A 21 -5.20 5.10 -4.98
C THR A 21 -3.93 5.58 -4.30
N THR A 22 -3.97 6.81 -3.80
CA THR A 22 -2.95 7.41 -2.93
C THR A 22 -3.36 7.38 -1.45
N CYS A 23 -4.45 6.68 -1.11
CA CYS A 23 -5.03 6.65 0.25
C CYS A 23 -4.60 5.44 1.09
N HIS A 24 -3.46 4.83 0.74
CA HIS A 24 -2.86 3.61 1.32
C HIS A 24 -3.86 2.69 2.06
N PRO A 25 -4.65 1.92 1.31
CA PRO A 25 -5.77 1.17 1.87
C PRO A 25 -5.31 0.04 2.79
N SER A 26 -6.22 -0.41 3.66
CA SER A 26 -6.06 -1.66 4.39
C SER A 26 -6.54 -2.86 3.57
N ALA A 27 -6.17 -4.08 3.99
CA ALA A 27 -6.66 -5.30 3.36
C ALA A 27 -8.21 -5.39 3.36
N GLU A 28 -8.85 -4.91 4.44
CA GLU A 28 -10.30 -4.86 4.57
C GLU A 28 -10.95 -3.88 3.57
N TRP A 29 -10.29 -2.75 3.30
CA TRP A 29 -10.74 -1.81 2.28
C TRP A 29 -10.70 -2.44 0.88
N ILE A 30 -9.59 -3.10 0.53
CA ILE A 30 -9.43 -3.78 -0.76
C ILE A 30 -10.47 -4.90 -0.91
N TYR A 31 -10.66 -5.70 0.15
CA TYR A 31 -11.67 -6.76 0.18
C TYR A 31 -13.06 -6.21 -0.11
N ARG A 32 -13.51 -5.16 0.61
CA ARG A 32 -14.84 -4.58 0.45
C ARG A 32 -15.07 -4.02 -0.95
N ASN A 33 -14.09 -3.34 -1.53
CA ASN A 33 -14.21 -2.78 -2.88
C ASN A 33 -14.25 -3.84 -3.99
N LEU A 34 -13.60 -4.98 -3.78
CA LEU A 34 -13.55 -6.05 -4.79
C LEU A 34 -14.64 -7.10 -4.62
N LYS A 35 -15.30 -7.18 -3.46
CA LYS A 35 -16.25 -8.27 -3.12
C LYS A 35 -17.45 -8.35 -4.05
N SER A 36 -17.99 -7.22 -4.52
CA SER A 36 -19.12 -7.20 -5.45
C SER A 36 -18.75 -7.79 -6.82
N LYS A 37 -17.55 -7.46 -7.33
CA LYS A 37 -17.02 -7.97 -8.61
C LYS A 37 -16.50 -9.40 -8.51
N TYR A 38 -15.99 -9.80 -7.35
CA TYR A 38 -15.48 -11.14 -7.07
C TYR A 38 -16.15 -11.72 -5.81
N PRO A 39 -17.38 -12.25 -5.92
CA PRO A 39 -18.15 -12.75 -4.77
C PRO A 39 -17.46 -13.88 -3.99
N ASP A 40 -16.59 -14.64 -4.64
CA ASP A 40 -15.79 -15.72 -4.06
C ASP A 40 -14.40 -15.25 -3.55
N LEU A 41 -14.14 -13.95 -3.53
CA LEU A 41 -12.97 -13.38 -2.87
C LEU A 41 -13.12 -13.53 -1.36
N SER A 42 -12.07 -14.00 -0.70
CA SER A 42 -11.94 -14.05 0.76
C SER A 42 -10.90 -13.06 1.25
N LEU A 43 -11.05 -12.56 2.46
CA LEU A 43 -10.07 -11.67 3.09
C LEU A 43 -8.68 -12.35 3.20
N GLY A 44 -8.64 -13.65 3.51
CA GLY A 44 -7.40 -14.43 3.50
C GLY A 44 -6.71 -14.50 2.13
N THR A 45 -7.47 -14.41 1.03
CA THR A 45 -6.90 -14.29 -0.31
C THR A 45 -6.29 -12.91 -0.55
N VAL A 46 -6.89 -11.85 -0.01
CA VAL A 46 -6.32 -10.50 -0.06
C VAL A 46 -4.98 -10.46 0.69
N TYR A 47 -4.95 -10.91 1.95
CA TYR A 47 -3.71 -10.95 2.75
C TYR A 47 -2.60 -11.78 2.08
N ARG A 48 -2.91 -12.96 1.55
CA ARG A 48 -1.92 -13.80 0.87
C ARG A 48 -1.29 -13.12 -0.34
N ASN A 49 -2.07 -12.36 -1.11
CA ASN A 49 -1.54 -11.63 -2.25
C ASN A 49 -0.76 -10.37 -1.82
N LEU A 50 -1.21 -9.64 -0.79
CA LEU A 50 -0.47 -8.50 -0.24
C LEU A 50 0.89 -8.93 0.33
N SER A 51 0.94 -10.03 1.09
CA SER A 51 2.20 -10.63 1.55
C SER A 51 3.11 -10.98 0.39
N ARG A 52 2.55 -11.59 -0.65
CA ARG A 52 3.31 -11.93 -1.85
C ARG A 52 3.89 -10.69 -2.55
N PHE A 53 3.11 -9.62 -2.69
CA PHE A 53 3.60 -8.39 -3.32
C PHE A 53 4.70 -7.71 -2.50
N LYS A 54 4.61 -7.81 -1.16
CA LYS A 54 5.71 -7.40 -0.26
C LYS A 54 6.97 -8.22 -0.49
N ASP A 55 6.84 -9.55 -0.57
CA ASP A 55 7.99 -10.43 -0.83
C ASP A 55 8.61 -10.16 -2.22
N GLU A 56 7.81 -9.72 -3.19
CA GLU A 56 8.24 -9.34 -4.54
C GLU A 56 8.80 -7.90 -4.61
N GLY A 57 8.61 -7.08 -3.56
CA GLY A 57 9.03 -5.67 -3.50
C GLY A 57 8.11 -4.70 -4.25
N SER A 58 6.99 -5.17 -4.79
CA SER A 58 6.02 -4.37 -5.54
C SER A 58 5.05 -3.58 -4.65
N VAL A 59 4.99 -3.92 -3.37
CA VAL A 59 4.13 -3.29 -2.36
C VAL A 59 4.90 -3.20 -1.05
N ILE A 60 4.72 -2.11 -0.31
CA ILE A 60 5.29 -1.94 1.04
C ILE A 60 4.17 -1.83 2.08
N SER A 61 4.56 -2.04 3.33
CA SER A 61 3.75 -1.70 4.50
C SER A 61 4.11 -0.29 4.96
N VAL A 62 3.11 0.57 5.13
CA VAL A 62 3.26 1.93 5.66
C VAL A 62 3.15 1.94 7.19
N GLY A 63 2.73 0.82 7.78
CA GLY A 63 2.55 0.65 9.22
C GLY A 63 1.11 0.34 9.62
N VAL A 64 0.87 0.24 10.93
CA VAL A 64 -0.44 -0.08 11.50
C VAL A 64 -1.13 1.21 11.93
N VAL A 65 -2.28 1.50 11.34
CA VAL A 65 -3.10 2.68 11.64
C VAL A 65 -4.51 2.23 11.99
N ALA A 66 -4.97 2.59 13.19
CA ALA A 66 -6.24 2.16 13.77
C ALA A 66 -6.40 0.62 13.76
N GLY A 67 -5.33 -0.10 14.14
CA GLY A 67 -5.31 -1.56 14.22
C GLY A 67 -5.25 -2.29 12.86
N GLN A 68 -5.11 -1.57 11.75
CA GLN A 68 -5.02 -2.15 10.41
C GLN A 68 -3.70 -1.79 9.73
N GLU A 69 -3.02 -2.79 9.17
CA GLU A 69 -1.87 -2.56 8.29
C GLU A 69 -2.32 -1.80 7.03
N ARG A 70 -1.52 -0.80 6.65
CA ARG A 70 -1.73 0.06 5.48
C ARG A 70 -0.69 -0.28 4.43
N TYR A 71 -1.13 -0.40 3.18
CA TYR A 71 -0.30 -0.85 2.08
C TYR A 71 -0.13 0.25 1.03
N ASP A 72 1.00 0.20 0.35
CA ASP A 72 1.34 1.13 -0.72
C ASP A 72 2.02 0.39 -1.87
N SER A 73 1.54 0.59 -3.10
CA SER A 73 2.18 0.06 -4.31
C SER A 73 3.39 0.87 -4.76
N ASN A 74 3.57 2.09 -4.25
CA ASN A 74 4.76 2.88 -4.49
C ASN A 74 5.85 2.50 -3.47
N ALA A 75 6.74 1.59 -3.88
CA ALA A 75 7.86 1.17 -3.03
C ALA A 75 9.00 2.20 -2.91
N LYS A 76 8.92 3.35 -3.60
CA LYS A 76 9.93 4.41 -3.49
C LYS A 76 9.74 5.19 -2.19
N PRO A 77 10.80 5.66 -1.52
CA PRO A 77 10.66 6.53 -0.35
C PRO A 77 9.85 7.80 -0.68
N HIS A 78 8.85 8.11 0.14
CA HIS A 78 8.10 9.37 0.11
C HIS A 78 7.40 9.58 1.46
N PRO A 79 7.07 10.83 1.82
CA PRO A 79 6.40 11.12 3.09
C PRO A 79 4.91 10.78 3.06
N HIS A 80 4.42 10.24 4.18
CA HIS A 80 3.00 9.95 4.42
C HIS A 80 2.41 10.87 5.49
N PHE A 81 1.17 11.29 5.29
CA PHE A 81 0.35 11.95 6.30
C PHE A 81 -0.67 10.97 6.88
N ILE A 82 -0.77 10.91 8.22
CA ILE A 82 -1.71 10.04 8.93
C ILE A 82 -2.73 10.90 9.69
N CYS A 83 -4.00 10.79 9.32
CA CYS A 83 -5.08 11.42 10.08
C CYS A 83 -5.34 10.64 11.37
N LYS A 84 -5.09 11.25 12.54
CA LYS A 84 -5.34 10.62 13.85
C LYS A 84 -6.82 10.40 14.17
N HIS A 85 -7.72 11.12 13.51
CA HIS A 85 -9.17 11.00 13.74
C HIS A 85 -9.80 9.84 12.96
N CYS A 86 -9.51 9.72 11.66
CA CYS A 86 -10.13 8.69 10.80
C CYS A 86 -9.17 7.56 10.37
N GLY A 87 -7.87 7.70 10.62
CA GLY A 87 -6.86 6.69 10.23
C GLY A 87 -6.58 6.62 8.73
N VAL A 88 -7.05 7.59 7.93
CA VAL A 88 -6.60 7.75 6.54
C VAL A 88 -5.11 8.04 6.51
N VAL A 89 -4.43 7.40 5.57
CA VAL A 89 -3.02 7.65 5.25
C VAL A 89 -2.99 8.12 3.80
N ILE A 90 -2.28 9.22 3.50
CA ILE A 90 -2.13 9.76 2.16
C ILE A 90 -0.71 10.21 1.87
N ASP A 91 -0.34 10.24 0.59
CA ASP A 91 0.89 10.84 0.12
C ASP A 91 0.95 12.35 0.40
N MET A 92 2.12 12.82 0.80
CA MET A 92 2.44 14.25 0.89
C MET A 92 3.29 14.69 -0.30
N HIS A 93 2.63 15.13 -1.38
CA HIS A 93 3.30 15.55 -2.62
C HIS A 93 4.06 16.90 -2.53
N ARG A 94 3.94 17.66 -1.42
CA ARG A 94 4.37 19.07 -1.37
C ARG A 94 5.82 19.31 -0.95
N PHE A 95 6.60 18.25 -0.71
CA PHE A 95 8.02 18.34 -0.33
C PHE A 95 8.92 17.52 -1.23
N SER A 96 8.61 17.41 -2.52
CA SER A 96 9.46 16.78 -3.53
C SER A 96 10.68 17.65 -3.91
N GLU A 97 11.37 18.21 -2.92
CA GLU A 97 12.73 18.72 -3.05
C GLU A 97 13.58 18.02 -2.00
N GLU A 98 13.91 16.75 -2.30
CA GLU A 98 15.06 16.08 -1.71
C GLU A 98 16.32 16.85 -2.14
N ASN A 99 16.76 17.80 -1.30
CA ASN A 99 18.18 18.15 -1.12
C ASN A 99 18.46 19.12 0.05
N SER A 100 17.53 19.37 1.00
CA SER A 100 17.79 20.41 2.02
C SER A 100 17.54 20.03 3.49
N LEU A 101 16.90 18.88 3.80
CA LEU A 101 16.53 18.59 5.19
C LEU A 101 17.72 18.14 6.06
N ASN A 102 18.61 17.29 5.54
CA ASN A 102 19.79 16.85 6.30
C ASN A 102 20.89 17.93 6.40
N GLU A 103 21.06 18.78 5.39
CA GLU A 103 22.03 19.88 5.44
C GLU A 103 21.62 20.95 6.45
N LYS A 104 20.31 21.24 6.57
CA LYS A 104 19.79 22.21 7.54
C LYS A 104 19.86 21.71 9.00
N ALA A 105 19.75 20.41 9.22
CA ALA A 105 19.87 19.83 10.57
C ALA A 105 21.32 19.81 11.07
N SER A 106 22.30 19.68 10.17
CA SER A 106 23.73 19.67 10.51
C SER A 106 24.32 21.07 10.75
N ALA A 107 23.55 22.12 10.47
CA ALA A 107 23.93 23.52 10.59
C ALA A 107 23.34 24.22 11.84
N LEU A 108 22.69 23.46 12.73
CA LEU A 108 22.25 23.88 14.07
C LEU A 108 23.11 23.19 15.13
#